data_AF-A0A1X0LAD5-F1
#
_entry.id   AF-A0A1X0LAD5-F1
#
_cell.length_a   1.000
_cell.length_b   1.000
_cell.length_c   1.000
_cell.angle_alpha   90.00
_cell.angle_beta   90.00
_cell.angle_gamma   90.00
#
_symmetry.space_group_name_H-M   'P 1'
#
loop_
_entity.id
_entity.type
_entity.pdbx_description
1 polymer ?
#
loop_
_entity_poly.entity_id
_entity_poly.type
_entity_poly.pdbx_seq_one_letter_code
_entity_poly.pdbx_strand_id
1 'polypeptide(L)'
;MAPKLSSDLFSQVVSSRPGSFVAKQLGVPQPETLRRYRPGDPPLVGSLLIGGEGRVVEPLRAALDNDYDVVSNNLGGRWADSFGGLVFDATGITDPAGLKKLHEFFTPLLRNLGACARVAVVGTSPEAIADTHERIAQRALEGFTRSLAKELRRGSTVALVYLSPDAKPAATGLESTMRFILSAKSAYVDGQVFHVGAADSTPPADWDRPLDGKVAIVTGAARGIGKTIAEVFARDGARVVAIDVESAEEALAETASSVGGTPLWLDVTADDAVDKITEHLRDHHGGKADILVNNAGITRDKLLANMDDARWDSVIAVNLLAPLRLIEGLVGNGSIGEGGRIIGLSSIAGIAGNRGQTNYGATKAGMIGITQALAPELADKRITINAVAPGFIETQMTAAIPLATREVGRRLNSLMQGGQPVDVAETIAYFASPASNAVTGNVIRVCGQAMIGA
;
A
#
# COMPACT_ATOMS: atom_id res chain seq x y z
N MET A 1 -16.35 -16.00 10.82
CA MET A 1 -15.91 -16.96 9.78
C MET A 1 -15.51 -16.16 8.57
N ALA A 2 -14.25 -16.23 8.11
CA ALA A 2 -13.86 -15.55 6.88
C ALA A 2 -14.75 -16.04 5.72
N PRO A 3 -15.28 -15.15 4.85
CA PRO A 3 -15.98 -15.60 3.67
C PRO A 3 -15.00 -16.43 2.84
N LYS A 4 -15.44 -17.63 2.41
CA LYS A 4 -14.75 -18.39 1.35
C LYS A 4 -14.87 -17.58 0.05
N LEU A 5 -14.01 -16.58 -0.12
CA LEU A 5 -13.83 -15.92 -1.41
C LEU A 5 -13.12 -16.89 -2.35
N SER A 6 -13.69 -17.02 -3.54
CA SER A 6 -13.35 -18.03 -4.53
C SER A 6 -11.90 -17.91 -4.96
N SER A 7 -11.04 -18.81 -4.48
CA SER A 7 -9.89 -19.22 -5.28
C SER A 7 -10.41 -19.65 -6.64
N ASP A 8 -9.79 -19.20 -7.72
CA ASP A 8 -10.27 -19.55 -9.06
C ASP A 8 -10.14 -21.05 -9.34
N LEU A 9 -10.91 -21.54 -10.31
CA LEU A 9 -11.00 -22.96 -10.62
C LEU A 9 -9.62 -23.57 -10.94
N PHE A 10 -8.73 -22.81 -11.60
CA PHE A 10 -7.38 -23.28 -11.89
C PHE A 10 -6.57 -23.41 -10.61
N SER A 11 -6.51 -22.36 -9.79
CA SER A 11 -5.83 -22.35 -8.50
C SER A 11 -6.37 -23.46 -7.58
N GLN A 12 -7.69 -23.67 -7.51
CA GLN A 12 -8.32 -24.76 -6.76
C GLN A 12 -7.90 -26.15 -7.25
N VAL A 13 -7.89 -26.34 -8.56
CA VAL A 13 -7.51 -27.61 -9.18
C VAL A 13 -6.03 -27.87 -8.93
N VAL A 14 -5.15 -26.91 -9.22
CA VAL A 14 -3.70 -27.12 -9.11
C VAL A 14 -3.20 -27.08 -7.66
N SER A 15 -3.90 -26.44 -6.72
CA SER A 15 -3.60 -26.50 -5.28
C SER A 15 -4.23 -27.70 -4.57
N SER A 16 -5.06 -28.50 -5.24
CA SER A 16 -5.63 -29.74 -4.66
C SER A 16 -4.55 -30.83 -4.52
N ARG A 17 -4.74 -31.82 -3.63
CA ARG A 17 -3.76 -32.92 -3.47
C ARG A 17 -3.45 -33.66 -4.80
N PRO A 18 -4.44 -34.07 -5.61
CA PRO A 18 -4.16 -34.70 -6.90
C PRO A 18 -3.60 -33.72 -7.94
N GLY A 19 -4.15 -32.50 -8.01
CA GLY A 19 -3.73 -31.53 -9.03
C GLY A 19 -2.35 -30.91 -8.77
N SER A 20 -1.96 -30.74 -7.50
CA SER A 20 -0.60 -30.28 -7.13
C SER A 20 0.47 -31.30 -7.48
N PHE A 21 0.16 -32.59 -7.41
CA PHE A 21 1.05 -33.66 -7.86
C PHE A 21 1.29 -33.59 -9.37
N VAL A 22 0.21 -33.47 -10.16
CA VAL A 22 0.29 -33.37 -11.64
C VAL A 22 0.94 -32.05 -12.08
N ALA A 23 0.56 -30.92 -11.48
CA ALA A 23 1.14 -29.62 -11.80
C ALA A 23 2.65 -29.56 -11.49
N LYS A 24 3.10 -30.22 -10.42
CA LYS A 24 4.52 -30.35 -10.09
C LYS A 24 5.29 -31.20 -11.11
N GLN A 25 4.69 -32.27 -11.64
CA GLN A 25 5.29 -33.07 -12.72
C GLN A 25 5.37 -32.31 -14.05
N LEU A 26 4.41 -31.41 -14.30
CA LEU A 26 4.35 -30.59 -15.52
C LEU A 26 5.09 -29.24 -15.40
N GLY A 27 5.73 -28.97 -14.26
CA GLY A 27 6.49 -27.72 -14.04
C GLY A 27 5.62 -26.45 -13.94
N VAL A 28 4.32 -26.59 -13.67
CA VAL A 28 3.38 -25.47 -13.58
C VAL A 28 3.55 -24.77 -12.23
N PRO A 29 4.00 -23.49 -12.19
CA PRO A 29 4.18 -22.76 -10.94
C PRO A 29 2.85 -22.66 -10.18
N GLN A 30 2.89 -23.00 -8.90
CA GLN A 30 1.74 -22.86 -8.00
C GLN A 30 1.82 -21.51 -7.30
N PRO A 31 0.77 -20.67 -7.34
CA PRO A 31 0.73 -19.48 -6.51
C PRO A 31 0.74 -19.89 -5.03
N GLU A 32 1.54 -19.21 -4.21
CA GLU A 32 1.50 -19.39 -2.77
C GLU A 32 0.19 -18.84 -2.21
N THR A 33 -0.39 -19.47 -1.19
CA THR A 33 -1.46 -18.83 -0.43
C THR A 33 -0.87 -17.72 0.43
N LEU A 34 -1.05 -16.46 0.02
CA LEU A 34 -0.43 -15.33 0.71
C LEU A 34 -0.97 -15.19 2.13
N ARG A 35 -0.06 -15.14 3.10
CA ARG A 35 -0.38 -14.80 4.48
C ARG A 35 -0.84 -13.35 4.56
N ARG A 36 -2.03 -13.14 5.11
CA ARG A 36 -2.64 -11.83 5.38
C ARG A 36 -2.91 -11.67 6.87
N TYR A 37 -3.02 -10.42 7.31
CA TYR A 37 -3.17 -10.08 8.73
C TYR A 37 -4.42 -10.70 9.35
N ARG A 38 -4.27 -11.11 10.61
CA ARG A 38 -5.35 -11.51 11.50
C ARG A 38 -5.03 -10.93 12.88
N PRO A 39 -6.02 -10.37 13.60
CA PRO A 39 -5.79 -9.86 14.95
C PRO A 39 -5.15 -10.91 15.86
N GLY A 40 -4.08 -10.52 16.55
CA GLY A 40 -3.33 -11.39 17.47
C GLY A 40 -2.29 -12.32 16.84
N ASP A 41 -2.22 -12.41 15.50
CA ASP A 41 -1.12 -13.13 14.84
C ASP A 41 0.19 -12.32 14.98
N PRO A 42 1.35 -12.97 15.18
CA PRO A 42 2.64 -12.26 15.18
C PRO A 42 2.92 -11.61 13.82
N PRO A 43 3.72 -10.53 13.74
CA PRO A 43 3.93 -9.83 12.48
C PRO A 43 4.58 -10.72 11.40
N LEU A 44 5.54 -11.59 11.77
CA LEU A 44 6.23 -12.52 10.88
C LEU A 44 6.05 -13.98 11.31
N VAL A 45 6.32 -14.90 10.38
CA VAL A 45 6.46 -16.34 10.69
C VAL A 45 7.94 -16.69 10.51
N GLY A 46 8.65 -16.78 11.63
CA GLY A 46 10.11 -16.95 11.67
C GLY A 46 10.83 -15.68 12.11
N SER A 47 12.15 -15.81 12.28
CA SER A 47 12.99 -14.75 12.83
C SER A 47 13.21 -13.59 11.86
N LEU A 48 13.57 -12.43 12.42
CA LEU A 48 13.93 -11.21 11.70
C LEU A 48 15.44 -10.99 11.79
N LEU A 49 16.14 -11.07 10.66
CA LEU A 49 17.55 -10.68 10.59
C LEU A 49 17.68 -9.24 10.09
N ILE A 50 18.32 -8.38 10.88
CA ILE A 50 18.69 -7.02 10.47
C ILE A 50 20.22 -6.96 10.35
N GLY A 51 20.72 -6.67 9.16
CA GLY A 51 22.15 -6.55 8.89
C GLY A 51 22.47 -5.37 7.97
N GLY A 52 23.70 -5.36 7.44
CA GLY A 52 24.25 -4.21 6.73
C GLY A 52 25.11 -3.33 7.64
N GLU A 53 25.59 -2.23 7.08
CA GLU A 53 26.40 -1.24 7.76
C GLU A 53 25.88 0.13 7.36
N GLY A 54 25.44 0.91 8.34
CA GLY A 54 24.79 2.19 8.09
C GLY A 54 24.18 2.77 9.35
N ARG A 55 23.37 3.81 9.17
CA ARG A 55 22.78 4.59 10.27
C ARG A 55 21.43 4.04 10.76
N VAL A 56 20.96 2.92 10.23
CA VAL A 56 19.61 2.37 10.49
C VAL A 56 19.65 1.04 11.24
N VAL A 57 20.73 0.25 11.14
CA VAL A 57 20.81 -1.08 11.79
C VAL A 57 20.43 -1.05 13.28
N GLU A 58 21.17 -0.28 14.08
CA GLU A 58 21.00 -0.28 15.54
C GLU A 58 19.67 0.37 15.98
N PRO A 59 19.26 1.54 15.45
CA PRO A 59 17.95 2.12 15.76
C PRO A 59 16.78 1.19 15.42
N LEU A 60 16.85 0.51 14.28
CA LEU A 60 15.78 -0.38 13.84
C LEU A 60 15.72 -1.66 14.69
N ARG A 61 16.87 -2.22 15.09
CA ARG A 61 16.91 -3.32 16.07
C ARG A 61 16.23 -2.90 17.36
N ALA A 62 16.62 -1.76 17.93
CA ALA A 62 16.05 -1.26 19.17
C ALA A 62 14.54 -1.01 19.09
N ALA A 63 14.04 -0.50 17.96
CA ALA A 63 12.61 -0.21 17.79
C ALA A 63 11.74 -1.47 17.62
N LEU A 64 12.30 -2.56 17.10
CA LEU A 64 11.55 -3.78 16.76
C LEU A 64 11.74 -4.94 17.76
N ASP A 65 12.73 -4.87 18.67
CA ASP A 65 13.13 -5.96 19.57
C ASP A 65 11.99 -6.54 20.42
N ASN A 66 11.04 -5.69 20.84
CA ASN A 66 9.93 -6.13 21.70
C ASN A 66 8.82 -6.89 20.94
N ASP A 67 8.68 -6.65 19.63
CA ASP A 67 7.54 -7.15 18.84
C ASP A 67 7.96 -8.20 17.79
N TYR A 68 9.26 -8.37 17.58
CA TYR A 68 9.85 -9.26 16.59
C TYR A 68 10.92 -10.14 17.23
N ASP A 69 11.04 -11.38 16.76
CA ASP A 69 12.16 -12.27 17.09
C ASP A 69 13.41 -11.84 16.30
N VAL A 70 14.09 -10.79 16.78
CA VAL A 70 15.27 -10.20 16.13
C VAL A 70 16.51 -11.05 16.42
N VAL A 71 17.18 -11.47 15.35
CA VAL A 71 18.41 -12.27 15.45
C VAL A 71 19.63 -11.56 14.87
N SER A 72 20.82 -11.85 15.41
CA SER A 72 22.09 -11.27 14.97
C SER A 72 22.81 -12.17 13.98
N ASN A 73 23.34 -11.62 12.88
CA ASN A 73 24.04 -12.39 11.85
C ASN A 73 25.18 -13.23 12.44
N ASN A 74 25.04 -14.56 12.47
CA ASN A 74 26.07 -15.47 12.93
C ASN A 74 26.84 -16.06 11.73
N LEU A 75 28.16 -15.85 11.71
CA LEU A 75 29.07 -16.29 10.63
C LEU A 75 29.11 -17.83 10.44
N GLY A 76 28.47 -18.60 11.33
CA GLY A 76 28.42 -20.07 11.29
C GLY A 76 27.31 -20.68 10.43
N GLY A 77 26.41 -19.87 9.84
CA GLY A 77 25.46 -20.32 8.81
C GLY A 77 24.44 -21.38 9.25
N ARG A 78 24.27 -21.63 10.55
CA ARG A 78 23.29 -22.58 11.09
C ARG A 78 22.24 -21.83 11.89
N TRP A 79 21.12 -21.59 11.23
CA TRP A 79 19.91 -21.06 11.83
C TRP A 79 18.96 -22.23 12.09
N ALA A 80 18.46 -22.36 13.32
CA ALA A 80 17.50 -23.40 13.65
C ALA A 80 16.15 -23.16 12.95
N ASP A 81 15.77 -21.89 12.80
CA ASP A 81 14.50 -21.45 12.24
C ASP A 81 14.66 -20.76 10.87
N SER A 82 13.59 -20.78 10.07
CA SER A 82 13.51 -20.03 8.82
C SER A 82 13.35 -18.54 9.09
N PHE A 83 13.89 -17.69 8.22
CA PHE A 83 13.70 -16.25 8.33
C PHE A 83 12.31 -15.84 7.84
N GLY A 84 11.57 -15.18 8.73
CA GLY A 84 10.33 -14.47 8.38
C GLY A 84 10.63 -13.11 7.74
N GLY A 85 11.77 -12.50 8.08
CA GLY A 85 12.19 -11.22 7.51
C GLY A 85 13.71 -11.06 7.41
N LEU A 86 14.15 -10.39 6.35
CA LEU A 86 15.53 -9.94 6.15
C LEU A 86 15.52 -8.44 5.88
N VAL A 87 16.23 -7.66 6.70
CA VAL A 87 16.44 -6.23 6.47
C VAL A 87 17.93 -5.99 6.27
N PHE A 88 18.26 -5.27 5.21
CA PHE A 88 19.62 -4.84 4.93
C PHE A 88 19.71 -3.31 4.92
N ASP A 89 20.52 -2.77 5.81
CA ASP A 89 20.90 -1.36 5.83
C ASP A 89 21.99 -1.10 4.78
N ALA A 90 21.58 -0.44 3.70
CA ALA A 90 22.43 0.00 2.61
C ALA A 90 22.83 1.48 2.73
N THR A 91 22.45 2.19 3.81
CA THR A 91 22.77 3.62 3.96
C THR A 91 24.26 3.90 4.05
N GLY A 92 25.10 2.92 4.45
CA GLY A 92 26.56 3.03 4.43
C GLY A 92 27.22 2.63 3.10
N ILE A 93 26.45 2.39 2.03
CA ILE A 93 26.99 2.18 0.68
C ILE A 93 27.15 3.55 0.00
N THR A 94 28.36 4.11 0.08
CA THR A 94 28.69 5.44 -0.44
C THR A 94 29.34 5.42 -1.83
N ASP A 95 29.54 4.25 -2.43
CA ASP A 95 30.10 4.11 -3.77
C ASP A 95 29.61 2.82 -4.47
N PRO A 96 29.63 2.76 -5.81
CA PRO A 96 29.14 1.60 -6.56
C PRO A 96 29.87 0.28 -6.27
N ALA A 97 31.15 0.29 -5.89
CA ALA A 97 31.87 -0.94 -5.54
C ALA A 97 31.32 -1.54 -4.22
N GLY A 98 30.83 -0.70 -3.33
CA GLY A 98 30.13 -1.09 -2.10
C GLY A 98 28.84 -1.90 -2.31
N LEU A 99 28.24 -1.89 -3.52
CA LEU A 99 27.07 -2.72 -3.85
C LEU A 99 27.34 -4.23 -3.68
N LYS A 100 28.62 -4.65 -3.67
CA LYS A 100 29.02 -6.02 -3.33
C LYS A 100 28.47 -6.49 -1.97
N LYS A 101 28.26 -5.58 -1.02
CA LYS A 101 27.71 -5.90 0.31
C LYS A 101 26.29 -6.48 0.24
N LEU A 102 25.48 -6.11 -0.77
CA LEU A 102 24.17 -6.73 -1.00
C LEU A 102 24.30 -8.23 -1.29
N HIS A 103 25.22 -8.58 -2.18
CA HIS A 103 25.50 -9.97 -2.52
C HIS A 103 26.04 -10.75 -1.32
N GLU A 104 26.99 -10.18 -0.58
CA GLU A 104 27.59 -10.81 0.61
C GLU A 104 26.55 -11.08 1.70
N PHE A 105 25.57 -10.19 1.88
CA PHE A 105 24.49 -10.38 2.83
C PHE A 105 23.43 -11.37 2.34
N PHE A 106 22.83 -11.14 1.17
CA PHE A 106 21.63 -11.89 0.77
C PHE A 106 21.94 -13.32 0.32
N THR A 107 22.97 -13.55 -0.49
CA THR A 107 23.28 -14.87 -1.08
C THR A 107 23.27 -16.04 -0.08
N PRO A 108 23.94 -15.96 1.10
CA PRO A 108 23.93 -17.07 2.06
C PRO A 108 22.58 -17.28 2.75
N LEU A 109 21.68 -16.29 2.75
CA LEU A 109 20.45 -16.27 3.55
C LEU A 109 19.21 -16.66 2.76
N LEU A 110 19.16 -16.37 1.44
CA LEU A 110 17.94 -16.52 0.63
C LEU A 110 17.38 -17.94 0.62
N ARG A 111 18.24 -18.97 0.76
CA ARG A 111 17.81 -20.38 0.83
C ARG A 111 17.05 -20.72 2.12
N ASN A 112 17.19 -19.92 3.17
CA ASN A 112 16.53 -20.11 4.47
C ASN A 112 15.30 -19.21 4.66
N LEU A 113 14.83 -18.52 3.62
CA LEU A 113 13.59 -17.74 3.69
C LEU A 113 12.36 -18.64 3.88
N GLY A 114 11.51 -18.26 4.82
CA GLY A 114 10.19 -18.86 5.03
C GLY A 114 9.21 -18.59 3.88
N ALA A 115 8.02 -19.18 3.96
CA ALA A 115 6.93 -18.78 3.07
C ALA A 115 6.42 -17.38 3.47
N CYS A 116 6.05 -16.57 2.48
CA CYS A 116 5.62 -15.19 2.69
C CYS A 116 6.62 -14.36 3.51
N ALA A 117 7.92 -14.62 3.36
CA ALA A 117 8.93 -13.84 4.03
C ALA A 117 9.00 -12.41 3.46
N ARG A 118 9.65 -11.51 4.21
CA ARG A 118 9.77 -10.09 3.86
C ARG A 118 11.23 -9.71 3.71
N VAL A 119 11.59 -9.16 2.56
CA VAL A 119 12.92 -8.60 2.34
C VAL A 119 12.80 -7.09 2.22
N ALA A 120 13.62 -6.35 2.97
CA ALA A 120 13.70 -4.90 2.86
C ALA A 120 15.15 -4.45 2.71
N VAL A 121 15.40 -3.53 1.80
CA VAL A 121 16.64 -2.77 1.72
C VAL A 121 16.34 -1.35 2.16
N VAL A 122 17.10 -0.81 3.12
CA VAL A 122 16.97 0.57 3.55
C VAL A 122 18.15 1.38 3.04
N GLY A 123 17.89 2.38 2.20
CA GLY A 123 18.90 3.27 1.64
C GLY A 123 18.68 4.73 2.05
N THR A 124 19.57 5.61 1.59
CA THR A 124 19.43 7.05 1.71
C THR A 124 18.79 7.62 0.44
N SER A 125 17.84 8.55 0.57
CA SER A 125 17.15 9.18 -0.57
C SER A 125 18.13 9.74 -1.61
N PRO A 126 18.24 9.16 -2.83
CA PRO A 126 19.29 9.53 -3.79
C PRO A 126 19.26 11.00 -4.19
N GLU A 127 18.08 11.59 -4.31
CA GLU A 127 17.89 12.98 -4.73
C GLU A 127 18.38 13.99 -3.68
N ALA A 128 18.54 13.57 -2.42
CA ALA A 128 19.03 14.40 -1.32
C ALA A 128 20.55 14.27 -1.08
N ILE A 129 21.24 13.42 -1.86
CA ILE A 129 22.66 13.14 -1.68
C ILE A 129 23.49 14.03 -2.61
N ALA A 130 24.44 14.76 -2.01
CA ALA A 130 25.35 15.64 -2.75
C ALA A 130 26.50 14.87 -3.44
N ASP A 131 27.05 13.84 -2.79
CA ASP A 131 28.11 13.03 -3.37
C ASP A 131 27.57 12.19 -4.54
N THR A 132 28.26 12.25 -5.68
CA THR A 132 27.77 11.63 -6.92
C THR A 132 27.87 10.10 -6.86
N HIS A 133 28.91 9.55 -6.23
CA HIS A 133 29.12 8.11 -6.16
C HIS A 133 28.09 7.47 -5.23
N GLU A 134 27.84 8.09 -4.07
CA GLU A 134 26.82 7.63 -3.14
C GLU A 134 25.44 7.71 -3.78
N ARG A 135 25.10 8.84 -4.43
CA ARG A 135 23.82 8.98 -5.14
C ARG A 135 23.61 7.88 -6.18
N ILE A 136 24.63 7.55 -6.97
CA ILE A 136 24.57 6.47 -7.96
C ILE A 136 24.35 5.11 -7.27
N ALA A 137 25.11 4.83 -6.20
CA ALA A 137 25.01 3.58 -5.48
C ALA A 137 23.64 3.38 -4.83
N GLN A 138 23.12 4.42 -4.16
CA GLN A 138 21.79 4.40 -3.56
C GLN A 138 20.70 4.23 -4.62
N ARG A 139 20.78 4.94 -5.76
CA ARG A 139 19.82 4.79 -6.87
C ARG A 139 19.81 3.37 -7.45
N ALA A 140 20.96 2.71 -7.51
CA ALA A 140 21.11 1.36 -8.04
C ALA A 140 20.35 0.29 -7.21
N LEU A 141 20.05 0.58 -5.94
CA LEU A 141 19.30 -0.32 -5.05
C LEU A 141 17.92 -0.70 -5.58
N GLU A 142 17.28 0.17 -6.37
CA GLU A 142 15.98 -0.13 -6.98
C GLU A 142 16.08 -1.24 -8.02
N GLY A 143 17.14 -1.22 -8.85
CA GLY A 143 17.37 -2.28 -9.83
C GLY A 143 17.60 -3.62 -9.14
N PHE A 144 18.36 -3.62 -8.04
CA PHE A 144 18.59 -4.81 -7.22
C PHE A 144 17.28 -5.33 -6.60
N THR A 145 16.54 -4.50 -5.87
CA THR A 145 15.34 -4.95 -5.14
C THR A 145 14.22 -5.40 -6.07
N ARG A 146 14.01 -4.71 -7.20
CA ARG A 146 13.03 -5.15 -8.21
C ARG A 146 13.43 -6.46 -8.87
N SER A 147 14.71 -6.70 -9.10
CA SER A 147 15.18 -7.99 -9.65
C SER A 147 15.02 -9.11 -8.63
N LEU A 148 15.43 -8.88 -7.38
CA LEU A 148 15.32 -9.85 -6.30
C LEU A 148 13.87 -10.30 -6.08
N ALA A 149 12.89 -9.39 -6.10
CA ALA A 149 11.48 -9.76 -5.96
C ALA A 149 10.97 -10.72 -7.03
N LYS A 150 11.54 -10.67 -8.26
CA LYS A 150 11.21 -11.64 -9.33
C LYS A 150 11.89 -13.00 -9.15
N GLU A 151 12.92 -13.07 -8.32
CA GLU A 151 13.64 -14.30 -8.01
C GLU A 151 13.10 -14.99 -6.75
N LEU A 152 12.50 -14.22 -5.83
CA LEU A 152 11.91 -14.75 -4.62
C LEU A 152 10.76 -15.72 -4.93
N ARG A 153 10.57 -16.68 -4.02
CA ARG A 153 9.57 -17.76 -4.15
C ARG A 153 8.64 -17.78 -2.96
N ARG A 154 7.59 -18.60 -3.05
CA ARG A 154 6.67 -18.91 -1.95
C ARG A 154 6.02 -17.66 -1.34
N GLY A 155 5.60 -16.73 -2.20
CA GLY A 155 4.86 -15.53 -1.79
C GLY A 155 5.67 -14.50 -1.00
N SER A 156 7.00 -14.62 -0.98
CA SER A 156 7.88 -13.64 -0.32
C SER A 156 7.97 -12.36 -1.16
N THR A 157 8.14 -11.21 -0.51
CA THR A 157 8.14 -9.90 -1.17
C THR A 157 9.42 -9.12 -0.85
N VAL A 158 9.78 -8.18 -1.73
CA VAL A 158 10.89 -7.23 -1.54
C VAL A 158 10.38 -5.80 -1.53
N ALA A 159 10.90 -4.97 -0.63
CA ALA A 159 10.71 -3.53 -0.61
C ALA A 159 12.05 -2.80 -0.57
N LEU A 160 12.08 -1.61 -1.16
CA LEU A 160 13.14 -0.62 -0.97
C LEU A 160 12.57 0.55 -0.18
N VAL A 161 13.25 0.97 0.88
CA VAL A 161 12.87 2.15 1.67
C VAL A 161 14.01 3.14 1.62
N TYR A 162 13.77 4.32 1.07
CA TYR A 162 14.69 5.43 1.18
C TYR A 162 14.31 6.29 2.38
N LEU A 163 15.29 6.54 3.25
CA LEU A 163 15.17 7.46 4.37
C LEU A 163 15.94 8.75 4.06
N SER A 164 15.36 9.90 4.38
CA SER A 164 16.05 11.19 4.28
C SER A 164 17.39 11.16 5.03
N PRO A 165 18.48 11.71 4.46
CA PRO A 165 19.75 11.86 5.19
C PRO A 165 19.59 12.74 6.44
N ASP A 166 18.60 13.64 6.46
CA ASP A 166 18.34 14.55 7.57
C ASP A 166 17.53 13.92 8.71
N ALA A 167 17.07 12.67 8.55
CA ALA A 167 16.38 11.97 9.63
C ALA A 167 17.34 11.76 10.82
N LYS A 168 16.86 12.05 12.02
CA LYS A 168 17.65 11.91 13.24
C LYS A 168 18.12 10.45 13.44
N PRO A 169 19.21 10.22 14.19
CA PRO A 169 19.76 8.87 14.38
C PRO A 169 18.76 7.83 14.89
N ALA A 170 17.76 8.21 15.68
CA ALA A 170 16.73 7.28 16.16
C ALA A 170 15.82 6.73 15.03
N ALA A 171 15.77 7.41 13.88
CA ALA A 171 15.01 7.03 12.70
C ALA A 171 13.53 6.68 12.98
N THR A 172 12.88 7.33 13.95
CA THR A 172 11.50 6.96 14.36
C THR A 172 10.50 7.14 13.22
N GLY A 173 10.75 8.06 12.28
CA GLY A 173 9.98 8.24 11.04
C GLY A 173 9.90 6.99 10.15
N LEU A 174 10.85 6.06 10.30
CA LEU A 174 10.94 4.82 9.51
C LEU A 174 10.03 3.71 10.06
N GLU A 175 9.65 3.78 11.33
CA GLU A 175 9.11 2.63 12.07
C GLU A 175 7.79 2.11 11.49
N SER A 176 6.83 2.98 11.17
CA SER A 176 5.53 2.55 10.62
C SER A 176 5.67 1.85 9.26
N THR A 177 6.59 2.34 8.42
CA THR A 177 6.92 1.75 7.12
C THR A 177 7.50 0.36 7.28
N MET A 178 8.44 0.19 8.20
CA MET A 178 9.07 -1.10 8.46
C MET A 178 8.09 -2.10 9.06
N ARG A 179 7.25 -1.68 10.02
CA ARG A 179 6.19 -2.52 10.59
C ARG A 179 5.17 -2.95 9.53
N PHE A 180 4.79 -2.07 8.61
CA PHE A 180 3.93 -2.44 7.48
C PHE A 180 4.59 -3.49 6.58
N ILE A 181 5.81 -3.24 6.12
CA ILE A 181 6.55 -4.14 5.24
C ILE A 181 6.78 -5.49 5.92
N LEU A 182 7.26 -5.49 7.17
CA LEU A 182 7.55 -6.65 8.00
C LEU A 182 6.28 -7.21 8.65
N SER A 183 5.18 -7.32 7.90
CA SER A 183 3.96 -7.92 8.40
C SER A 183 3.19 -8.65 7.30
N ALA A 184 2.11 -9.31 7.70
CA ALA A 184 1.13 -9.87 6.78
C ALA A 184 0.24 -8.80 6.10
N LYS A 185 0.29 -7.54 6.54
CA LYS A 185 -0.50 -6.42 5.96
C LYS A 185 0.01 -6.02 4.56
N SER A 186 1.31 -6.18 4.29
CA SER A 186 1.95 -5.85 3.01
C SER A 186 1.90 -6.98 1.96
N ALA A 187 1.01 -7.97 2.12
CA ALA A 187 1.04 -9.22 1.37
C ALA A 187 1.10 -9.09 -0.16
N TYR A 188 0.55 -8.02 -0.72
CA TYR A 188 0.49 -7.78 -2.17
C TYR A 188 1.26 -6.52 -2.60
N VAL A 189 2.09 -5.97 -1.71
CA VAL A 189 3.04 -4.89 -2.02
C VAL A 189 4.41 -5.52 -2.22
N ASP A 190 4.87 -5.52 -3.47
CA ASP A 190 6.11 -6.21 -3.85
C ASP A 190 6.87 -5.45 -4.93
N GLY A 191 8.19 -5.38 -4.79
CA GLY A 191 9.11 -4.62 -5.63
C GLY A 191 8.83 -3.12 -5.64
N GLN A 192 8.33 -2.55 -4.55
CA GLN A 192 7.99 -1.12 -4.45
C GLN A 192 9.05 -0.32 -3.70
N VAL A 193 9.05 1.00 -3.93
CA VAL A 193 9.95 1.96 -3.32
C VAL A 193 9.15 2.89 -2.42
N PHE A 194 9.54 2.98 -1.15
CA PHE A 194 8.97 3.87 -0.15
C PHE A 194 9.96 5.01 0.11
N HIS A 195 9.46 6.24 0.22
CA HIS A 195 10.24 7.42 0.57
C HIS A 195 9.76 7.95 1.93
N VAL A 196 10.67 7.91 2.91
CA VAL A 196 10.46 8.41 4.26
C VAL A 196 11.27 9.70 4.45
N GLY A 197 10.59 10.76 4.87
CA GLY A 197 11.17 12.07 5.13
C GLY A 197 12.01 12.13 6.41
N ALA A 198 12.32 13.35 6.84
CA ALA A 198 13.19 13.61 8.00
C ALA A 198 12.43 13.76 9.33
N ALA A 199 11.09 13.81 9.31
CA ALA A 199 10.29 14.03 10.50
C ALA A 199 10.43 12.87 11.50
N ASP A 200 10.54 13.19 12.78
CA ASP A 200 10.35 12.20 13.84
C ASP A 200 8.89 11.74 13.87
N SER A 201 8.67 10.49 14.25
CA SER A 201 7.34 9.93 14.51
C SER A 201 7.19 9.52 15.97
N THR A 202 5.95 9.49 16.43
CA THR A 202 5.57 8.89 17.72
C THR A 202 4.74 7.65 17.44
N PRO A 203 5.04 6.49 18.08
CA PRO A 203 4.19 5.31 17.98
C PRO A 203 2.73 5.62 18.37
N PRO A 204 1.74 4.94 17.76
CA PRO A 204 0.39 4.91 18.33
C PRO A 204 0.43 4.30 19.73
N ALA A 205 -0.64 4.50 20.50
CA ALA A 205 -0.78 3.86 21.81
C ALA A 205 -0.79 2.32 21.70
N ASP A 206 -1.30 1.79 20.59
CA ASP A 206 -1.35 0.38 20.25
C ASP A 206 -1.09 0.20 18.74
N TRP A 207 -0.05 -0.58 18.38
CA TRP A 207 0.29 -0.86 16.98
C TRP A 207 -0.72 -1.79 16.28
N ASP A 208 -1.51 -2.57 17.02
CA ASP A 208 -2.57 -3.41 16.49
C ASP A 208 -3.88 -2.62 16.29
N ARG A 209 -4.02 -1.47 16.96
CA ARG A 209 -5.12 -0.50 16.79
C ARG A 209 -4.59 0.91 16.51
N PRO A 210 -3.84 1.11 15.41
CA PRO A 210 -3.09 2.34 15.17
C PRO A 210 -3.98 3.56 14.89
N LEU A 211 -5.25 3.36 14.56
CA LEU A 211 -6.21 4.42 14.23
C LEU A 211 -7.22 4.68 15.36
N ASP A 212 -6.95 4.21 16.58
CA ASP A 212 -7.86 4.38 17.70
C ASP A 212 -8.21 5.86 17.94
N GLY A 213 -9.51 6.13 18.05
CA GLY A 213 -10.06 7.48 18.23
C GLY A 213 -10.14 8.35 16.95
N LYS A 214 -9.54 7.91 15.84
CA LYS A 214 -9.52 8.67 14.57
C LYS A 214 -10.87 8.68 13.86
N VAL A 215 -11.17 9.76 13.14
CA VAL A 215 -12.34 9.89 12.27
C VAL A 215 -11.90 9.77 10.82
N ALA A 216 -12.46 8.83 10.09
CA ALA A 216 -12.07 8.55 8.71
C ALA A 216 -13.24 8.64 7.74
N ILE A 217 -13.09 9.49 6.72
CA ILE A 217 -14.02 9.61 5.60
C ILE A 217 -13.56 8.66 4.49
N VAL A 218 -14.45 7.80 4.01
CA VAL A 218 -14.18 6.87 2.91
C VAL A 218 -15.24 7.06 1.83
N THR A 219 -14.83 7.52 0.65
CA THR A 219 -15.74 7.70 -0.50
C THR A 219 -15.87 6.41 -1.33
N GLY A 220 -17.03 6.17 -1.93
CA GLY A 220 -17.32 4.94 -2.67
C GLY A 220 -17.33 3.70 -1.76
N ALA A 221 -17.85 3.85 -0.54
CA ALA A 221 -17.73 2.87 0.52
C ALA A 221 -18.79 1.76 0.50
N ALA A 222 -19.82 1.82 -0.36
CA ALA A 222 -20.93 0.87 -0.29
C ALA A 222 -20.54 -0.58 -0.62
N ARG A 223 -19.42 -0.79 -1.34
CA ARG A 223 -18.99 -2.12 -1.79
C ARG A 223 -17.51 -2.18 -2.16
N GLY A 224 -17.04 -3.39 -2.46
CA GLY A 224 -15.72 -3.63 -3.05
C GLY A 224 -14.57 -3.12 -2.17
N ILE A 225 -13.63 -2.41 -2.79
CA ILE A 225 -12.45 -1.87 -2.11
C ILE A 225 -12.84 -0.85 -1.05
N GLY A 226 -13.80 0.05 -1.33
CA GLY A 226 -14.27 1.06 -0.36
C GLY A 226 -14.85 0.44 0.91
N LYS A 227 -15.71 -0.59 0.76
CA LYS A 227 -16.22 -1.36 1.91
C LYS A 227 -15.09 -1.99 2.73
N THR A 228 -14.10 -2.57 2.04
CA THR A 228 -12.97 -3.22 2.73
C THR A 228 -12.05 -2.19 3.43
N ILE A 229 -11.90 -0.99 2.88
CA ILE A 229 -11.20 0.13 3.54
C ILE A 229 -11.92 0.48 4.84
N ALA A 230 -13.24 0.63 4.81
CA ALA A 230 -14.04 0.90 6.00
C ALA A 230 -13.87 -0.20 7.07
N GLU A 231 -13.91 -1.48 6.66
CA GLU A 231 -13.71 -2.62 7.56
C GLU A 231 -12.31 -2.63 8.20
N VAL A 232 -11.25 -2.38 7.43
CA VAL A 232 -9.87 -2.31 7.94
C VAL A 232 -9.67 -1.11 8.85
N PHE A 233 -10.24 0.05 8.51
CA PHE A 233 -10.14 1.24 9.35
C PHE A 233 -10.83 1.07 10.69
N ALA A 234 -12.03 0.49 10.71
CA ALA A 234 -12.73 0.19 11.94
C ALA A 234 -12.01 -0.88 12.77
N ARG A 235 -11.47 -1.92 12.14
CA ARG A 235 -10.60 -2.92 12.79
C ARG A 235 -9.41 -2.24 13.50
N ASP A 236 -8.79 -1.26 12.84
CA ASP A 236 -7.65 -0.52 13.37
C ASP A 236 -8.06 0.60 14.36
N GLY A 237 -9.35 0.78 14.63
CA GLY A 237 -9.89 1.64 15.69
C GLY A 237 -10.55 2.95 15.26
N ALA A 238 -10.64 3.23 13.96
CA ALA A 238 -11.25 4.46 13.46
C ALA A 238 -12.78 4.43 13.49
N ARG A 239 -13.39 5.60 13.67
CA ARG A 239 -14.82 5.86 13.41
C ARG A 239 -14.97 6.24 11.94
N VAL A 240 -15.74 5.45 11.18
CA VAL A 240 -15.83 5.61 9.72
C VAL A 240 -17.09 6.39 9.32
N VAL A 241 -16.91 7.43 8.50
CA VAL A 241 -17.96 8.07 7.70
C VAL A 241 -17.92 7.43 6.32
N ALA A 242 -18.89 6.57 6.03
CA ALA A 242 -18.98 5.85 4.78
C ALA A 242 -19.82 6.66 3.78
N ILE A 243 -19.21 7.10 2.68
CA ILE A 243 -19.86 7.93 1.66
C ILE A 243 -20.07 7.13 0.38
N ASP A 244 -21.28 7.18 -0.17
CA ASP A 244 -21.58 6.71 -1.53
C ASP A 244 -22.84 7.42 -2.05
N VAL A 245 -23.18 7.21 -3.33
CA VAL A 245 -24.37 7.81 -3.94
C VAL A 245 -25.67 7.21 -3.39
N GLU A 246 -26.77 7.97 -3.44
CA GLU A 246 -28.10 7.52 -2.97
C GLU A 246 -28.54 6.18 -3.61
N SER A 247 -28.21 5.96 -4.90
CA SER A 247 -28.52 4.69 -5.58
C SER A 247 -27.86 3.44 -4.96
N ALA A 248 -26.91 3.61 -4.03
CA ALA A 248 -26.25 2.56 -3.28
C ALA A 248 -26.64 2.55 -1.78
N GLU A 249 -27.76 3.20 -1.42
CA GLU A 249 -28.19 3.43 -0.04
C GLU A 249 -28.18 2.18 0.85
N GLU A 250 -28.79 1.09 0.40
CA GLU A 250 -28.90 -0.15 1.18
C GLU A 250 -27.53 -0.77 1.47
N ALA A 251 -26.66 -0.85 0.45
CA ALA A 251 -25.32 -1.41 0.59
C ALA A 251 -24.40 -0.52 1.43
N LEU A 252 -24.59 0.81 1.37
CA LEU A 252 -23.88 1.76 2.21
C LEU A 252 -24.30 1.64 3.67
N ALA A 253 -25.61 1.53 3.93
CA ALA A 253 -26.14 1.32 5.27
C ALA A 253 -25.64 0.00 5.88
N GLU A 254 -25.60 -1.09 5.09
CA GLU A 254 -25.01 -2.36 5.52
C GLU A 254 -23.54 -2.20 5.92
N THR A 255 -22.75 -1.52 5.08
CA THR A 255 -21.33 -1.29 5.35
C THR A 255 -21.11 -0.42 6.59
N ALA A 256 -21.83 0.69 6.72
CA ALA A 256 -21.71 1.58 7.88
C ALA A 256 -22.09 0.85 9.17
N SER A 257 -23.18 0.06 9.13
CA SER A 257 -23.61 -0.76 10.27
C SER A 257 -22.56 -1.81 10.65
N SER A 258 -21.98 -2.53 9.68
CA SER A 258 -21.01 -3.59 9.95
C SER A 258 -19.71 -3.10 10.57
N VAL A 259 -19.38 -1.81 10.37
CA VAL A 259 -18.17 -1.19 10.92
C VAL A 259 -18.45 -0.27 12.11
N GLY A 260 -19.70 -0.16 12.56
CA GLY A 260 -20.10 0.78 13.61
C GLY A 260 -19.88 2.25 13.24
N GLY A 261 -19.91 2.56 11.94
CA GLY A 261 -19.76 3.89 11.37
C GLY A 261 -21.10 4.58 11.07
N THR A 262 -21.04 5.67 10.34
CA THR A 262 -22.22 6.44 9.90
C THR A 262 -22.26 6.52 8.37
N PRO A 263 -23.39 6.22 7.71
CA PRO A 263 -23.54 6.44 6.28
C PRO A 263 -23.80 7.91 5.97
N LEU A 264 -23.31 8.39 4.83
CA LEU A 264 -23.65 9.69 4.26
C LEU A 264 -23.89 9.50 2.75
N TRP A 265 -25.13 9.68 2.31
CA TRP A 265 -25.50 9.60 0.91
C TRP A 265 -25.17 10.91 0.21
N LEU A 266 -24.22 10.86 -0.72
CA LEU A 266 -23.68 12.05 -1.36
C LEU A 266 -23.03 11.71 -2.70
N ASP A 267 -23.38 12.48 -3.74
CA ASP A 267 -22.56 12.57 -4.94
C ASP A 267 -21.35 13.47 -4.66
N VAL A 268 -20.15 12.90 -4.66
CA VAL A 268 -18.90 13.61 -4.41
C VAL A 268 -18.59 14.71 -5.43
N THR A 269 -19.27 14.72 -6.58
CA THR A 269 -19.13 15.74 -7.62
C THR A 269 -20.02 16.96 -7.41
N ALA A 270 -21.00 16.88 -6.50
CA ALA A 270 -21.92 17.97 -6.23
C ALA A 270 -21.18 19.19 -5.64
N ASP A 271 -21.65 20.40 -5.99
CA ASP A 271 -21.06 21.65 -5.49
C ASP A 271 -21.13 21.77 -3.96
N ASP A 272 -22.16 21.19 -3.33
CA ASP A 272 -22.40 21.19 -1.88
C ASP A 272 -21.76 19.99 -1.15
N ALA A 273 -20.94 19.17 -1.82
CA ALA A 273 -20.37 17.96 -1.24
C ALA A 273 -19.48 18.24 -0.02
N VAL A 274 -18.65 19.28 -0.09
CA VAL A 274 -17.79 19.71 1.03
C VAL A 274 -18.64 20.15 2.22
N ASP A 275 -19.71 20.91 1.96
CA ASP A 275 -20.60 21.45 3.01
C ASP A 275 -21.35 20.32 3.72
N LYS A 276 -21.91 19.37 2.98
CA LYS A 276 -22.60 18.19 3.52
C LYS A 276 -21.68 17.29 4.35
N ILE A 277 -20.45 17.06 3.90
CA ILE A 277 -19.46 16.31 4.68
C ILE A 277 -19.14 17.07 5.97
N THR A 278 -18.93 18.38 5.88
CA THR A 278 -18.61 19.22 7.05
C THR A 278 -19.76 19.24 8.05
N GLU A 279 -21.01 19.30 7.58
CA GLU A 279 -22.21 19.20 8.42
C GLU A 279 -22.30 17.86 9.13
N HIS A 280 -22.15 16.75 8.40
CA HIS A 280 -22.13 15.41 8.96
C HIS A 280 -21.05 15.26 10.06
N LEU A 281 -19.85 15.83 9.83
CA LEU A 281 -18.80 15.83 10.84
C LEU A 281 -19.17 16.64 12.08
N ARG A 282 -19.85 17.78 11.95
CA ARG A 282 -20.31 18.57 13.09
C ARG A 282 -21.29 17.78 13.95
N ASP A 283 -22.25 17.12 13.30
CA ASP A 283 -23.35 16.43 13.98
C ASP A 283 -22.89 15.14 14.67
N HIS A 284 -21.91 14.43 14.10
CA HIS A 284 -21.52 13.09 14.57
C HIS A 284 -20.11 12.99 15.15
N HIS A 285 -19.21 13.93 14.82
CA HIS A 285 -17.78 13.77 15.05
C HIS A 285 -17.07 15.02 15.61
N GLY A 286 -17.82 16.02 16.09
CA GLY A 286 -17.24 17.25 16.67
C GLY A 286 -16.61 18.19 15.63
N GLY A 287 -17.01 18.05 14.36
CA GLY A 287 -16.64 18.97 13.28
C GLY A 287 -15.26 18.73 12.66
N LYS A 288 -14.59 17.61 12.96
CA LYS A 288 -13.26 17.28 12.45
C LYS A 288 -13.18 15.87 11.90
N ALA A 289 -12.32 15.69 10.89
CA ALA A 289 -11.87 14.42 10.39
C ALA A 289 -10.34 14.33 10.46
N ASP A 290 -9.82 13.14 10.74
CA ASP A 290 -8.38 12.88 10.72
C ASP A 290 -7.94 12.33 9.36
N ILE A 291 -8.81 11.58 8.68
CA ILE A 291 -8.44 10.82 7.48
C ILE A 291 -9.49 11.05 6.37
N LEU A 292 -9.02 11.31 5.15
CA LEU A 292 -9.82 11.31 3.92
C LEU A 292 -9.26 10.29 2.93
N VAL A 293 -10.12 9.35 2.51
CA VAL A 293 -9.80 8.39 1.45
C VAL A 293 -10.67 8.67 0.21
N ASN A 294 -10.04 9.18 -0.83
CA ASN A 294 -10.64 9.39 -2.15
C ASN A 294 -10.61 8.08 -2.95
N ASN A 295 -11.52 7.17 -2.60
CA ASN A 295 -11.66 5.85 -3.24
C ASN A 295 -12.74 5.83 -4.33
N ALA A 296 -13.78 6.68 -4.24
CA ALA A 296 -14.81 6.77 -5.27
C ALA A 296 -14.19 6.92 -6.67
N GLY A 297 -14.71 6.17 -7.62
CA GLY A 297 -14.21 6.19 -8.99
C GLY A 297 -15.07 5.37 -9.94
N ILE A 298 -15.12 5.82 -11.18
CA ILE A 298 -15.83 5.14 -12.27
C ILE A 298 -14.92 4.90 -13.47
N THR A 299 -15.29 3.93 -14.28
CA THR A 299 -14.72 3.68 -15.61
C THR A 299 -15.79 3.85 -16.67
N ARG A 300 -15.42 4.43 -17.81
CA ARG A 300 -16.25 4.54 -19.03
C ARG A 300 -15.36 4.25 -20.22
N ASP A 301 -15.00 2.99 -20.34
CA ASP A 301 -13.99 2.52 -21.29
C ASP A 301 -14.48 2.66 -22.73
N LYS A 302 -13.70 3.36 -23.55
CA LYS A 302 -13.94 3.54 -24.98
C LYS A 302 -12.65 3.95 -25.66
N LEU A 303 -12.42 3.49 -26.88
CA LEU A 303 -11.32 4.03 -27.68
C LEU A 303 -11.54 5.53 -27.90
N LEU A 304 -10.48 6.34 -27.83
CA LEU A 304 -10.59 7.80 -27.93
C LEU A 304 -11.30 8.25 -29.22
N ALA A 305 -11.06 7.57 -30.35
CA ALA A 305 -11.73 7.83 -31.62
C ALA A 305 -13.26 7.66 -31.58
N ASN A 306 -13.79 6.98 -30.55
CA ASN A 306 -15.22 6.75 -30.35
C ASN A 306 -15.71 7.28 -28.98
N MET A 307 -14.92 8.09 -28.30
CA MET A 307 -15.26 8.67 -27.00
C MET A 307 -16.24 9.82 -27.20
N ASP A 308 -17.28 9.90 -26.37
CA ASP A 308 -18.17 11.07 -26.31
C ASP A 308 -17.89 11.88 -25.04
N ASP A 309 -18.34 13.13 -25.04
CA ASP A 309 -18.10 14.09 -23.97
C ASP A 309 -18.64 13.57 -22.63
N ALA A 310 -19.85 12.98 -22.62
CA ALA A 310 -20.44 12.43 -21.40
C ALA A 310 -19.58 11.35 -20.73
N ARG A 311 -18.95 10.43 -21.51
CA ARG A 311 -18.02 9.43 -20.97
C ARG A 311 -16.69 10.03 -20.54
N TRP A 312 -16.22 11.07 -21.21
CA TRP A 312 -15.00 11.76 -20.83
C TRP A 312 -15.21 12.54 -19.52
N ASP A 313 -16.15 13.48 -19.53
CA ASP A 313 -16.41 14.44 -18.46
C ASP A 313 -16.81 13.75 -17.16
N SER A 314 -17.67 12.73 -17.21
CA SER A 314 -18.07 12.00 -15.99
C SER A 314 -16.88 11.32 -15.29
N VAL A 315 -15.94 10.78 -16.06
CA VAL A 315 -14.74 10.15 -15.49
C VAL A 315 -13.81 11.21 -14.89
N ILE A 316 -13.61 12.33 -15.58
CA ILE A 316 -12.82 13.46 -15.06
C ILE A 316 -13.43 14.02 -13.76
N ALA A 317 -14.75 14.25 -13.76
CA ALA A 317 -15.48 14.82 -12.64
C ALA A 317 -15.35 13.95 -11.38
N VAL A 318 -15.66 12.66 -11.47
CA VAL A 318 -15.65 11.75 -10.32
C VAL A 318 -14.23 11.42 -9.86
N ASN A 319 -13.32 11.13 -10.79
CA ASN A 319 -12.03 10.53 -10.42
C ASN A 319 -10.92 11.55 -10.15
N LEU A 320 -11.09 12.81 -10.54
CA LEU A 320 -10.06 13.85 -10.44
C LEU A 320 -10.57 15.15 -9.83
N LEU A 321 -11.60 15.77 -10.40
CA LEU A 321 -12.09 17.07 -9.93
C LEU A 321 -12.70 16.98 -8.52
N ALA A 322 -13.55 15.97 -8.28
CA ALA A 322 -14.15 15.75 -6.96
C ALA A 322 -13.08 15.52 -5.87
N PRO A 323 -12.12 14.58 -6.01
CA PRO A 323 -11.04 14.43 -5.04
C PRO A 323 -10.26 15.72 -4.74
N LEU A 324 -9.90 16.50 -5.77
CA LEU A 324 -9.20 17.77 -5.57
C LEU A 324 -10.05 18.75 -4.76
N ARG A 325 -11.32 18.94 -5.15
CA ARG A 325 -12.27 19.82 -4.46
C ARG A 325 -12.50 19.39 -3.00
N LEU A 326 -12.63 18.10 -2.74
CA LEU A 326 -12.79 17.57 -1.38
C LEU A 326 -11.55 17.83 -0.53
N ILE A 327 -10.35 17.64 -1.08
CA ILE A 327 -9.09 17.91 -0.37
C ILE A 327 -8.98 19.41 -0.04
N GLU A 328 -9.08 20.27 -1.04
CA GLU A 328 -8.95 21.72 -0.87
C GLU A 328 -10.03 22.28 0.05
N GLY A 329 -11.28 21.83 -0.12
CA GLY A 329 -12.41 22.29 0.68
C GLY A 329 -12.33 21.88 2.16
N LEU A 330 -12.06 20.59 2.43
CA LEU A 330 -12.01 20.08 3.81
C LEU A 330 -10.76 20.53 4.57
N VAL A 331 -9.64 20.74 3.88
CA VAL A 331 -8.44 21.34 4.50
C VAL A 331 -8.64 22.85 4.66
N GLY A 332 -9.17 23.53 3.63
CA GLY A 332 -9.38 24.97 3.61
C GLY A 332 -10.36 25.47 4.66
N ASN A 333 -11.44 24.72 4.92
CA ASN A 333 -12.39 25.02 5.99
C ASN A 333 -11.96 24.47 7.37
N GLY A 334 -10.82 23.78 7.43
CA GLY A 334 -10.23 23.24 8.65
C GLY A 334 -10.88 21.96 9.18
N SER A 335 -11.79 21.31 8.44
CA SER A 335 -12.34 20.00 8.81
C SER A 335 -11.25 18.95 8.95
N ILE A 336 -10.22 19.03 8.10
CA ILE A 336 -8.97 18.26 8.22
C ILE A 336 -7.85 19.23 8.58
N GLY A 337 -7.19 18.99 9.71
CA GLY A 337 -6.15 19.85 10.26
C GLY A 337 -4.85 19.11 10.55
N GLU A 338 -4.06 19.64 11.48
CA GLU A 338 -2.79 19.03 11.91
C GLU A 338 -2.94 17.54 12.24
N GLY A 339 -2.01 16.72 11.74
CA GLY A 339 -2.06 15.27 11.89
C GLY A 339 -3.00 14.59 10.88
N GLY A 340 -3.61 15.34 9.97
CA GLY A 340 -4.48 14.82 8.92
C GLY A 340 -3.76 13.89 7.93
N ARG A 341 -4.53 12.98 7.34
CA ARG A 341 -4.06 11.98 6.37
C ARG A 341 -4.98 11.95 5.16
N ILE A 342 -4.42 12.15 3.97
CA ILE A 342 -5.16 12.12 2.72
C ILE A 342 -4.62 10.99 1.86
N ILE A 343 -5.50 10.10 1.41
CA ILE A 343 -5.11 8.97 0.58
C ILE A 343 -5.96 8.93 -0.69
N GLY A 344 -5.30 9.02 -1.84
CA GLY A 344 -5.93 8.92 -3.16
C GLY A 344 -5.82 7.53 -3.77
N LEU A 345 -6.84 7.09 -4.52
CA LEU A 345 -6.76 5.87 -5.33
C LEU A 345 -6.36 6.21 -6.77
N SER A 346 -5.10 5.94 -7.10
CA SER A 346 -4.58 5.90 -8.47
C SER A 346 -4.85 4.52 -9.10
N SER A 347 -4.04 4.08 -10.07
CA SER A 347 -4.13 2.78 -10.74
C SER A 347 -2.86 2.51 -11.56
N ILE A 348 -2.54 1.23 -11.81
CA ILE A 348 -1.56 0.88 -12.86
C ILE A 348 -1.90 1.53 -14.21
N ALA A 349 -3.18 1.71 -14.56
CA ALA A 349 -3.57 2.38 -15.79
C ALA A 349 -3.17 3.87 -15.83
N GLY A 350 -3.02 4.52 -14.67
CA GLY A 350 -2.49 5.88 -14.57
C GLY A 350 -0.97 5.96 -14.72
N ILE A 351 -0.26 4.85 -14.53
CA ILE A 351 1.20 4.77 -14.62
C ILE A 351 1.61 4.30 -16.03
N ALA A 352 1.02 3.21 -16.51
CA ALA A 352 1.43 2.55 -17.74
C ALA A 352 0.49 2.82 -18.93
N GLY A 353 -0.65 3.47 -18.70
CA GLY A 353 -1.74 3.54 -19.66
C GLY A 353 -2.49 2.22 -19.83
N ASN A 354 -3.66 2.28 -20.47
CA ASN A 354 -4.39 1.08 -20.88
C ASN A 354 -5.28 1.38 -22.09
N ARG A 355 -5.44 0.38 -22.98
CA ARG A 355 -6.23 0.55 -24.21
C ARG A 355 -7.70 0.81 -23.87
N GLY A 356 -8.27 1.87 -24.43
CA GLY A 356 -9.65 2.27 -24.20
C GLY A 356 -9.89 3.04 -22.90
N GLN A 357 -8.81 3.42 -22.20
CA GLN A 357 -8.87 4.12 -20.91
C GLN A 357 -8.11 5.44 -20.96
N THR A 358 -8.21 6.21 -22.05
CA THR A 358 -7.55 7.53 -22.13
C THR A 358 -8.11 8.52 -21.11
N ASN A 359 -9.43 8.52 -20.91
CA ASN A 359 -10.10 9.27 -19.82
C ASN A 359 -9.64 8.76 -18.44
N TYR A 360 -9.81 7.47 -18.16
CA TYR A 360 -9.50 6.89 -16.85
C TYR A 360 -8.01 6.99 -16.51
N GLY A 361 -7.13 6.63 -17.44
CA GLY A 361 -5.68 6.78 -17.32
C GLY A 361 -5.26 8.21 -17.01
N ALA A 362 -5.85 9.21 -17.69
CA ALA A 362 -5.60 10.62 -17.40
C ALA A 362 -5.98 10.97 -15.96
N THR A 363 -7.14 10.52 -15.45
CA THR A 363 -7.54 10.81 -14.06
C THR A 363 -6.65 10.14 -13.02
N LYS A 364 -6.22 8.89 -13.28
CA LYS A 364 -5.39 8.15 -12.32
C LYS A 364 -3.94 8.62 -12.33
N ALA A 365 -3.44 9.12 -13.46
CA ALA A 365 -2.21 9.91 -13.51
C ALA A 365 -2.38 11.26 -12.79
N GLY A 366 -3.52 11.93 -12.98
CA GLY A 366 -3.86 13.16 -12.28
C GLY A 366 -3.89 13.00 -10.76
N MET A 367 -4.35 11.86 -10.24
CA MET A 367 -4.28 11.56 -8.79
C MET A 367 -2.85 11.47 -8.25
N ILE A 368 -1.90 10.98 -9.07
CA ILE A 368 -0.47 11.04 -8.76
C ILE A 368 -0.01 12.50 -8.72
N GLY A 369 -0.44 13.29 -9.70
CA GLY A 369 -0.20 14.74 -9.75
C GLY A 369 -0.72 15.47 -8.51
N ILE A 370 -1.96 15.23 -8.09
CA ILE A 370 -2.54 15.79 -6.84
C ILE A 370 -1.64 15.43 -5.65
N THR A 371 -1.25 14.16 -5.54
CA THR A 371 -0.41 13.68 -4.44
C THR A 371 0.93 14.40 -4.38
N GLN A 372 1.59 14.53 -5.53
CA GLN A 372 2.92 15.16 -5.61
C GLN A 372 2.85 16.68 -5.46
N ALA A 373 1.84 17.32 -6.06
CA ALA A 373 1.68 18.78 -6.05
C ALA A 373 1.26 19.31 -4.68
N LEU A 374 0.36 18.62 -3.98
CA LEU A 374 -0.14 19.07 -2.68
C LEU A 374 0.71 18.62 -1.50
N ALA A 375 1.62 17.65 -1.66
CA ALA A 375 2.44 17.17 -0.55
C ALA A 375 3.29 18.27 0.13
N PRO A 376 3.99 19.16 -0.61
CA PRO A 376 4.72 20.26 0.02
C PRO A 376 3.81 21.26 0.74
N GLU A 377 2.69 21.67 0.13
CA GLU A 377 1.76 22.63 0.73
C GLU A 377 1.08 22.07 1.99
N LEU A 378 0.68 20.80 1.97
CA LEU A 378 0.06 20.13 3.10
C LEU A 378 1.07 19.85 4.23
N ALA A 379 2.36 19.71 3.91
CA ALA A 379 3.41 19.53 4.92
C ALA A 379 3.50 20.75 5.87
N ASP A 380 3.30 21.98 5.38
CA ASP A 380 3.25 23.20 6.20
C ASP A 380 2.10 23.16 7.23
N LYS A 381 1.04 22.40 6.92
CA LYS A 381 -0.11 22.16 7.81
C LYS A 381 0.02 20.87 8.62
N ARG A 382 1.16 20.17 8.55
CA ARG A 382 1.39 18.85 9.17
C ARG A 382 0.36 17.79 8.74
N ILE A 383 -0.05 17.85 7.48
CA ILE A 383 -0.93 16.88 6.82
C ILE A 383 -0.09 16.10 5.80
N THR A 384 -0.31 14.79 5.72
CA THR A 384 0.30 13.98 4.66
C THR A 384 -0.71 13.65 3.57
N ILE A 385 -0.23 13.54 2.33
CA ILE A 385 -1.00 13.05 1.20
C ILE A 385 -0.21 11.97 0.48
N ASN A 386 -0.84 10.83 0.20
CA ASN A 386 -0.24 9.71 -0.52
C ASN A 386 -1.27 9.09 -1.47
N ALA A 387 -0.80 8.25 -2.40
CA ALA A 387 -1.69 7.47 -3.25
C ALA A 387 -1.33 5.98 -3.24
N VAL A 388 -2.38 5.17 -3.41
CA VAL A 388 -2.25 3.76 -3.71
C VAL A 388 -2.63 3.53 -5.17
N ALA A 389 -1.82 2.76 -5.90
CA ALA A 389 -2.06 2.41 -7.30
C ALA A 389 -2.31 0.89 -7.42
N PRO A 390 -3.56 0.42 -7.27
CA PRO A 390 -3.86 -1.01 -7.36
C PRO A 390 -3.52 -1.57 -8.75
N GLY A 391 -3.03 -2.81 -8.74
CA GLY A 391 -2.90 -3.66 -9.92
C GLY A 391 -4.17 -4.48 -10.18
N PHE A 392 -4.01 -5.75 -10.52
CA PHE A 392 -5.15 -6.65 -10.67
C PHE A 392 -5.67 -7.11 -9.30
N ILE A 393 -6.85 -6.64 -8.91
CA ILE A 393 -7.51 -6.98 -7.65
C ILE A 393 -8.81 -7.75 -7.94
N GLU A 394 -9.03 -8.87 -7.25
CA GLU A 394 -10.26 -9.66 -7.36
C GLU A 394 -11.44 -8.86 -6.78
N THR A 395 -12.35 -8.43 -7.65
CA THR A 395 -13.54 -7.63 -7.31
C THR A 395 -14.70 -8.04 -8.22
N GLN A 396 -15.91 -7.56 -7.92
CA GLN A 396 -17.04 -7.70 -8.86
C GLN A 396 -16.74 -7.06 -10.23
N MET A 397 -15.96 -5.97 -10.27
CA MET A 397 -15.58 -5.30 -11.52
C MET A 397 -14.64 -6.17 -12.37
N THR A 398 -13.59 -6.74 -11.77
CA THR A 398 -12.67 -7.62 -12.51
C THR A 398 -13.31 -8.95 -12.89
N ALA A 399 -14.35 -9.39 -12.17
CA ALA A 399 -15.14 -10.55 -12.56
C ALA A 399 -15.86 -10.39 -13.92
N ALA A 400 -16.15 -9.16 -14.35
CA ALA A 400 -16.77 -8.87 -15.64
C ALA A 400 -15.79 -8.92 -16.84
N ILE A 401 -14.48 -8.97 -16.58
CA ILE A 401 -13.45 -9.07 -17.63
C ILE A 401 -13.51 -10.46 -18.28
N PRO A 402 -13.42 -10.58 -19.62
CA PRO A 402 -13.36 -11.87 -20.31
C PRO A 402 -12.32 -12.80 -19.71
N LEU A 403 -12.69 -14.08 -19.53
CA LEU A 403 -11.93 -15.06 -18.73
C LEU A 403 -10.45 -15.15 -19.12
N ALA A 404 -10.13 -15.21 -20.41
CA ALA A 404 -8.76 -15.32 -20.89
C ALA A 404 -7.92 -14.08 -20.52
N THR A 405 -8.42 -12.88 -20.81
CA THR A 405 -7.75 -11.62 -20.45
C THR A 405 -7.61 -11.47 -18.94
N ARG A 406 -8.65 -11.88 -18.20
CA ARG A 406 -8.67 -11.86 -16.73
C ARG A 406 -7.57 -12.77 -16.15
N GLU A 407 -7.44 -13.98 -16.66
CA GLU A 407 -6.43 -14.94 -16.18
C GLU A 407 -5.01 -14.49 -16.51
N VAL A 408 -4.79 -13.89 -17.68
CA VAL A 408 -3.50 -13.28 -18.01
C VAL A 408 -3.18 -12.16 -17.01
N GLY A 409 -4.08 -11.19 -16.81
CA GLY A 409 -3.86 -10.10 -15.85
C GLY A 409 -3.60 -10.59 -14.42
N ARG A 410 -4.30 -11.65 -13.99
CA ARG A 410 -4.11 -12.30 -12.69
C ARG A 410 -2.72 -12.90 -12.50
N ARG A 411 -2.08 -13.40 -13.57
CA ARG A 411 -0.80 -14.13 -13.48
C ARG A 411 0.43 -13.31 -13.86
N LEU A 412 0.29 -12.17 -14.54
CA LEU A 412 1.43 -11.32 -14.95
C LEU A 412 1.98 -10.45 -13.79
N ASN A 413 2.31 -11.08 -12.68
CA ASN A 413 2.96 -10.50 -11.50
C ASN A 413 3.80 -11.55 -10.77
N SER A 414 4.78 -11.15 -9.97
CA SER A 414 5.72 -12.08 -9.30
C SER A 414 5.04 -13.03 -8.30
N LEU A 415 3.89 -12.63 -7.75
CA LEU A 415 3.10 -13.45 -6.83
C LEU A 415 2.15 -14.43 -7.53
N MET A 416 2.09 -14.39 -8.87
CA MET A 416 1.35 -15.29 -9.75
C MET A 416 -0.15 -15.42 -9.40
N GLN A 417 -0.75 -14.40 -8.80
CA GLN A 417 -2.17 -14.38 -8.41
C GLN A 417 -2.72 -12.95 -8.38
N GLY A 418 -4.05 -12.81 -8.33
CA GLY A 418 -4.72 -11.52 -8.15
C GLY A 418 -4.72 -11.09 -6.69
N GLY A 419 -4.61 -9.79 -6.47
CA GLY A 419 -4.70 -9.21 -5.13
C GLY A 419 -6.13 -9.25 -4.61
N GLN A 420 -6.30 -8.99 -3.32
CA GLN A 420 -7.58 -8.88 -2.65
C GLN A 420 -7.84 -7.43 -2.23
N PRO A 421 -9.11 -7.00 -2.09
CA PRO A 421 -9.44 -5.66 -1.61
C PRO A 421 -8.75 -5.28 -0.30
N VAL A 422 -8.55 -6.26 0.60
CA VAL A 422 -7.84 -6.06 1.87
C VAL A 422 -6.38 -5.65 1.66
N ASP A 423 -5.71 -6.14 0.62
CA ASP A 423 -4.31 -5.77 0.37
C ASP A 423 -4.17 -4.27 0.04
N VAL A 424 -5.18 -3.71 -0.64
CA VAL A 424 -5.27 -2.28 -0.92
C VAL A 424 -5.58 -1.50 0.35
N ALA A 425 -6.57 -1.96 1.11
CA ALA A 425 -7.01 -1.32 2.34
C ALA A 425 -5.91 -1.25 3.41
N GLU A 426 -5.10 -2.31 3.56
CA GLU A 426 -3.96 -2.35 4.49
C GLU A 426 -2.89 -1.31 4.13
N THR A 427 -2.62 -1.11 2.84
CA THR A 427 -1.67 -0.10 2.38
C THR A 427 -2.19 1.32 2.65
N ILE A 428 -3.51 1.52 2.48
CA ILE A 428 -4.18 2.78 2.83
C ILE A 428 -4.13 3.02 4.35
N ALA A 429 -4.34 1.99 5.17
CA ALA A 429 -4.27 2.07 6.63
C ALA A 429 -2.85 2.38 7.13
N TYR A 430 -1.83 1.85 6.49
CA TYR A 430 -0.44 2.23 6.73
C TYR A 430 -0.22 3.74 6.53
N PHE A 431 -0.69 4.31 5.41
CA PHE A 431 -0.60 5.76 5.19
C PHE A 431 -1.43 6.57 6.18
N ALA A 432 -2.57 6.04 6.63
CA ALA A 432 -3.44 6.70 7.61
C ALA A 432 -2.90 6.67 9.05
N SER A 433 -1.86 5.87 9.33
CA SER A 433 -1.31 5.76 10.68
C SER A 433 -0.82 7.11 11.21
N PRO A 434 -1.06 7.44 12.51
CA PRO A 434 -0.51 8.64 13.13
C PRO A 434 1.03 8.62 13.10
N ALA A 435 1.66 7.44 13.18
CA ALA A 435 3.12 7.29 13.11
C ALA A 435 3.70 7.42 11.69
N SER A 436 2.86 7.52 10.65
CA SER A 436 3.28 7.71 9.25
C SER A 436 3.39 9.19 8.85
N ASN A 437 3.61 10.12 9.78
CA ASN A 437 3.72 11.55 9.47
C ASN A 437 4.96 11.90 8.63
N ALA A 438 5.99 11.06 8.62
CA ALA A 438 7.17 11.22 7.76
C ALA A 438 6.95 10.73 6.32
N VAL A 439 5.76 10.20 5.99
CA VAL A 439 5.46 9.58 4.70
C VAL A 439 4.42 10.43 3.97
N THR A 440 4.87 11.23 3.00
CA THR A 440 4.01 12.08 2.16
C THR A 440 4.53 12.09 0.72
N GLY A 441 3.68 12.40 -0.24
CA GLY A 441 4.01 12.41 -1.67
C GLY A 441 4.27 11.04 -2.29
N ASN A 442 4.04 9.94 -1.55
CA ASN A 442 4.33 8.60 -2.03
C ASN A 442 3.20 8.07 -2.92
N VAL A 443 3.57 7.28 -3.94
CA VAL A 443 2.63 6.49 -4.74
C VAL A 443 3.07 5.02 -4.70
N ILE A 444 2.33 4.19 -3.97
CA ILE A 444 2.69 2.78 -3.78
C ILE A 444 1.76 1.89 -4.59
N ARG A 445 2.34 1.03 -5.44
CA ARG A 445 1.55 0.04 -6.18
C ARG A 445 1.23 -1.17 -5.29
N VAL A 446 -0.03 -1.54 -5.24
CA VAL A 446 -0.50 -2.78 -4.61
C VAL A 446 -0.81 -3.76 -5.75
N CYS A 447 0.24 -4.42 -6.23
CA CYS A 447 0.18 -5.13 -7.52
C CYS A 447 0.91 -6.48 -7.57
N GLY A 448 1.44 -6.98 -6.45
CA GLY A 448 2.23 -8.21 -6.42
C GLY A 448 3.43 -8.20 -7.37
N GLN A 449 4.00 -7.01 -7.61
CA GLN A 449 5.03 -6.74 -8.60
C GLN A 449 4.60 -7.07 -10.04
N ALA A 450 3.44 -6.55 -10.47
CA ALA A 450 2.97 -6.66 -11.85
C ALA A 450 4.01 -6.17 -12.87
N MET A 451 4.15 -6.91 -13.97
CA MET A 451 5.14 -6.62 -15.03
C MET A 451 4.91 -5.29 -15.74
N ILE A 452 3.65 -4.83 -15.79
CA ILE A 452 3.26 -3.56 -16.39
C ILE A 452 3.70 -2.39 -15.49
N GLY A 453 4.35 -1.38 -16.06
CA GLY A 453 4.81 -0.18 -15.36
C GLY A 453 5.47 0.83 -16.29
N ALA A 454 6.02 1.90 -15.70
CA ALA A 454 6.83 2.94 -16.34
C ALA A 454 8.09 3.20 -15.49
#